data_AF-A0A0K0FKT4-F1
#
_entry.id   AF-A0A0K0FKT4-F1
#
_cell.length_a   1.000
_cell.length_b   1.000
_cell.length_c   1.000
_cell.angle_alpha   90.00
_cell.angle_beta   90.00
_cell.angle_gamma   90.00
#
_symmetry.space_group_name_H-M   'P 1'
#
loop_
_entity.id
_entity.type
_entity.pdbx_description
1 polymer ?
#
loop_
_entity_poly.entity_id
_entity_poly.type
_entity_poly.pdbx_seq_one_letter_code
_entity_poly.pdbx_strand_id
1 'polypeptide(L)'
;MDSVKGCIFCELLQTKKEVILKENDDLAIIKDIKPHAKHHYLVLSKKHIGKIGDVRASDIDFIKQMESVGREFLRIALKSKGEADIVEDMLRIGFHQWPLLTVKHLHMHILYPISSMNIATKHVIYKPGRFFKPVTEVLVEMQEELLKSDNTSPAAKEMKAQHKASINPAELAEAITGKD
;
A
#
# COMPACT_ATOMS: atom_id res chain seq x y z
N MET A 1 1.96 -13.65 -17.11
CA MET A 1 2.06 -13.63 -15.63
C MET A 1 3.44 -14.12 -15.24
N ASP A 2 4.25 -13.26 -14.64
CA ASP A 2 5.52 -13.71 -14.06
C ASP A 2 5.18 -14.51 -12.79
N SER A 3 5.50 -15.79 -12.76
CA SER A 3 5.15 -16.72 -11.69
C SER A 3 6.39 -17.45 -11.17
N VAL A 4 6.38 -17.84 -9.90
CA VAL A 4 7.49 -18.53 -9.24
C VAL A 4 7.06 -19.91 -8.78
N LYS A 5 7.83 -20.93 -9.14
CA LYS A 5 7.59 -22.33 -8.74
C LYS A 5 7.68 -22.48 -7.22
N GLY A 6 6.72 -23.15 -6.60
CA GLY A 6 6.64 -23.34 -5.15
C GLY A 6 6.02 -22.16 -4.38
N CYS A 7 5.63 -21.08 -5.07
CA CYS A 7 4.82 -20.04 -4.46
C CYS A 7 3.34 -20.46 -4.48
N ILE A 8 2.76 -20.67 -3.29
CA ILE A 8 1.36 -21.12 -3.16
C ILE A 8 0.34 -20.16 -3.78
N PHE A 9 0.63 -18.85 -3.82
CA PHE A 9 -0.25 -17.86 -4.44
C PHE A 9 -0.09 -17.82 -5.96
N CYS A 10 1.11 -18.03 -6.51
CA CYS A 10 1.27 -18.24 -7.95
C CYS A 10 0.49 -19.47 -8.43
N GLU A 11 0.61 -20.59 -7.70
CA GLU A 11 -0.12 -21.82 -8.01
C GLU A 11 -1.63 -21.63 -7.91
N LEU A 12 -2.12 -20.96 -6.86
CA LEU A 12 -3.53 -20.63 -6.68
C LEU A 12 -4.07 -19.81 -7.87
N LEU A 13 -3.38 -18.74 -8.26
CA LEU A 13 -3.82 -17.83 -9.33
C LEU A 13 -3.90 -18.51 -10.70
N GLN A 14 -3.11 -19.57 -10.92
CA GLN A 14 -3.09 -20.35 -12.15
C GLN A 14 -4.11 -21.49 -12.17
N THR A 15 -4.27 -22.18 -11.04
CA THR A 15 -4.95 -23.49 -11.02
C THR A 15 -6.26 -23.53 -10.25
N LYS A 16 -6.50 -22.57 -9.34
CA LYS A 16 -7.65 -22.56 -8.43
C LYS A 16 -8.54 -21.35 -8.67
N LYS A 17 -9.15 -21.29 -9.86
CA LYS A 17 -10.01 -20.16 -10.24
C LYS A 17 -11.29 -20.07 -9.41
N GLU A 18 -11.75 -21.18 -8.86
CA GLU A 18 -12.95 -21.28 -8.03
C GLU A 18 -12.86 -20.56 -6.68
N VAL A 19 -11.65 -20.29 -6.17
CA VAL A 19 -11.48 -19.54 -4.91
C VAL A 19 -11.35 -18.03 -5.12
N ILE A 20 -11.23 -17.58 -6.37
CA ILE A 20 -11.12 -16.16 -6.74
C ILE A 20 -12.52 -15.55 -6.71
N LEU A 21 -12.69 -14.52 -5.89
CA LEU A 21 -13.96 -13.81 -5.71
C LEU A 21 -14.17 -12.71 -6.77
N LYS A 22 -13.08 -12.06 -7.16
CA LYS A 22 -13.01 -11.00 -8.18
C LYS A 22 -11.58 -10.96 -8.71
N GLU A 23 -11.41 -10.76 -10.01
CA GLU A 23 -10.09 -10.47 -10.61
C GLU A 23 -10.22 -9.44 -11.73
N ASN A 24 -9.14 -8.72 -11.98
CA ASN A 24 -8.91 -7.93 -13.19
C ASN A 24 -7.57 -8.36 -13.80
N ASP A 25 -7.01 -7.63 -14.76
CA ASP A 25 -5.78 -8.06 -15.44
C ASP A 25 -4.57 -8.22 -14.51
N ASP A 26 -4.49 -7.42 -13.45
CA ASP A 26 -3.31 -7.33 -12.57
C ASP A 26 -3.51 -7.90 -11.17
N LEU A 27 -4.77 -8.03 -10.72
CA LEU A 27 -5.12 -8.33 -9.33
C LEU A 27 -6.18 -9.44 -9.23
N ALA A 28 -6.16 -10.16 -8.12
CA ALA A 28 -7.23 -11.09 -7.74
C ALA A 28 -7.54 -10.96 -6.25
N ILE A 29 -8.80 -11.18 -5.88
CA ILE A 29 -9.26 -11.16 -4.48
C ILE A 29 -9.67 -12.55 -4.06
N ILE A 30 -9.19 -12.98 -2.89
CA ILE A 30 -9.59 -14.23 -2.24
C ILE A 30 -10.01 -13.98 -0.80
N LYS A 31 -10.73 -14.95 -0.20
CA LYS A 31 -10.90 -14.98 1.26
C LYS A 31 -9.62 -15.51 1.89
N ASP A 32 -9.22 -14.93 3.02
CA ASP A 32 -8.18 -15.54 3.84
C ASP A 32 -8.71 -16.87 4.41
N ILE A 33 -7.89 -17.91 4.33
CA ILE A 33 -8.23 -19.26 4.83
C ILE A 33 -8.31 -19.32 6.36
N LYS A 34 -7.69 -18.36 7.06
CA LYS A 34 -7.69 -18.19 8.51
C LYS A 34 -8.14 -16.75 8.82
N PRO A 35 -9.44 -16.45 8.68
CA PRO A 35 -9.93 -15.09 8.88
C PRO A 35 -9.69 -14.62 10.31
N HIS A 36 -9.19 -13.39 10.45
CA HIS A 36 -8.92 -12.75 11.74
C HIS A 36 -9.88 -11.61 12.07
N ALA A 37 -10.73 -11.22 11.11
CA ALA A 37 -11.89 -10.37 11.26
C ALA A 37 -13.07 -11.02 10.53
N LYS A 38 -14.30 -10.57 10.80
CA LYS A 38 -15.53 -11.04 10.15
C LYS A 38 -15.42 -11.06 8.62
N HIS A 39 -14.82 -10.02 8.06
CA HIS A 39 -14.45 -9.94 6.66
C HIS A 39 -12.92 -9.81 6.59
N HIS A 40 -12.26 -10.88 6.14
CA HIS A 40 -10.81 -10.90 5.91
C HIS A 40 -10.54 -11.37 4.48
N TYR A 41 -10.15 -10.44 3.62
CA TYR A 41 -9.83 -10.68 2.23
C TYR A 41 -8.37 -10.36 1.94
N LEU A 42 -7.83 -10.99 0.91
CA LEU A 42 -6.50 -10.73 0.38
C LEU A 42 -6.61 -10.24 -1.05
N VAL A 43 -6.03 -9.07 -1.36
CA VAL A 43 -5.81 -8.60 -2.73
C VAL A 43 -4.43 -9.05 -3.16
N LEU A 44 -4.37 -10.00 -4.08
CA LEU A 44 -3.14 -10.60 -4.60
C LEU A 44 -2.70 -9.89 -5.87
N SER A 45 -1.41 -9.62 -5.98
CA SER A 45 -0.78 -9.30 -7.27
C SER A 45 -0.76 -10.54 -8.18
N LYS A 46 -1.13 -10.41 -9.46
CA LYS A 46 -1.06 -11.51 -10.42
C LYS A 46 0.37 -11.78 -10.89
N LYS A 47 1.16 -10.71 -11.02
CA LYS A 47 2.61 -10.78 -11.16
C LYS A 47 3.22 -11.11 -9.80
N HIS A 48 4.16 -12.05 -9.77
CA HIS A 48 4.88 -12.36 -8.54
C HIS A 48 5.78 -11.19 -8.10
N ILE A 49 5.48 -10.65 -6.93
CA ILE A 49 6.31 -9.70 -6.19
C ILE A 49 6.46 -10.29 -4.79
N GLY A 50 7.65 -10.36 -4.20
CA GLY A 50 7.87 -11.14 -2.99
C GLY A 50 7.14 -10.58 -1.76
N LYS A 51 7.21 -9.27 -1.55
CA LYS A 51 6.59 -8.54 -0.43
C LYS A 51 6.48 -7.06 -0.74
N ILE A 52 5.84 -6.28 0.14
CA ILE A 52 5.71 -4.84 -0.05
C ILE A 52 7.06 -4.10 -0.09
N GLY A 53 8.10 -4.59 0.59
CA GLY A 53 9.44 -4.02 0.48
C GLY A 53 10.16 -4.24 -0.86
N ASP A 54 9.57 -5.02 -1.79
CA ASP A 54 10.14 -5.27 -3.11
C ASP A 54 9.49 -4.39 -4.20
N VAL A 55 8.46 -3.59 -3.87
CA VAL A 55 7.89 -2.61 -4.80
C VAL A 55 8.72 -1.33 -4.80
N ARG A 56 8.72 -0.62 -5.93
CA ARG A 56 9.41 0.67 -6.08
C ARG A 56 8.44 1.80 -5.89
N ALA A 57 8.94 2.98 -5.54
CA ALA A 57 8.14 4.21 -5.45
C ALA A 57 7.35 4.50 -6.74
N SER A 58 7.88 4.13 -7.92
CA SER A 58 7.19 4.23 -9.21
C SER A 58 5.93 3.37 -9.33
N ASP A 59 5.77 2.35 -8.48
CA ASP A 59 4.63 1.44 -8.47
C ASP A 59 3.49 1.97 -7.58
N ILE A 60 3.52 3.24 -7.16
CA ILE A 60 2.54 3.83 -6.22
C ILE A 60 1.10 3.66 -6.69
N ASP A 61 0.84 3.81 -7.99
CA ASP A 61 -0.50 3.69 -8.54
C ASP A 61 -1.00 2.24 -8.54
N PHE A 62 -0.10 1.27 -8.63
CA PHE A 62 -0.43 -0.15 -8.44
C PHE A 62 -0.88 -0.43 -6.99
N ILE A 63 -0.19 0.15 -5.99
CA ILE A 63 -0.59 0.01 -4.58
C ILE A 63 -1.93 0.70 -4.31
N LYS A 64 -2.17 1.89 -4.89
CA LYS A 64 -3.49 2.56 -4.82
C LYS A 64 -4.58 1.72 -5.47
N GLN A 65 -4.30 1.08 -6.60
CA GLN A 65 -5.24 0.19 -7.27
C GLN A 65 -5.59 -1.01 -6.40
N MET A 66 -4.60 -1.64 -5.73
CA MET A 66 -4.85 -2.71 -4.78
C MET A 66 -5.80 -2.28 -3.65
N GLU A 67 -5.57 -1.10 -3.06
CA GLU A 67 -6.45 -0.55 -2.03
C GLU A 67 -7.87 -0.29 -2.55
N SER A 68 -7.98 0.37 -3.71
CA SER A 68 -9.25 0.73 -4.33
C SER A 68 -10.11 -0.50 -4.62
N VAL A 69 -9.51 -1.52 -5.26
CA VAL A 69 -10.16 -2.79 -5.59
C VAL A 69 -10.59 -3.54 -4.33
N GLY A 70 -9.75 -3.55 -3.29
CA GLY A 70 -10.08 -4.17 -2.00
C GLY A 70 -11.25 -3.48 -1.28
N ARG A 71 -11.26 -2.15 -1.26
CA ARG A 71 -12.34 -1.33 -0.67
C ARG A 71 -13.66 -1.52 -1.42
N GLU A 72 -13.62 -1.44 -2.75
CA GLU A 72 -14.81 -1.64 -3.60
C GLU A 72 -15.42 -3.02 -3.34
N PHE A 73 -14.59 -4.07 -3.33
CA PHE A 73 -15.05 -5.42 -3.06
C PHE A 73 -15.66 -5.56 -1.66
N LEU A 74 -15.04 -4.97 -0.64
CA LEU A 74 -15.60 -4.97 0.72
C LEU A 74 -16.98 -4.31 0.76
N ARG A 75 -17.18 -3.14 0.12
CA ARG A 75 -18.50 -2.48 0.06
C ARG A 75 -19.56 -3.35 -0.58
N ILE A 76 -19.24 -4.00 -1.70
CA ILE A 76 -20.13 -4.94 -2.38
C ILE A 76 -20.48 -6.12 -1.46
N ALA A 77 -19.47 -6.69 -0.80
CA ALA A 77 -19.65 -7.81 0.12
C ALA A 77 -20.54 -7.45 1.33
N LEU A 78 -20.36 -6.27 1.92
CA LEU A 78 -21.18 -5.77 3.02
C LEU A 78 -22.63 -5.58 2.57
N LYS A 79 -22.84 -4.88 1.46
CA LYS A 79 -24.17 -4.65 0.88
C LYS A 79 -24.90 -5.96 0.56
N SER A 80 -24.20 -6.94 -0.01
CA SER A 80 -24.78 -8.25 -0.34
C SER A 80 -25.28 -9.03 0.88
N LYS A 81 -24.75 -8.72 2.07
CA LYS A 81 -25.12 -9.32 3.36
C LYS A 81 -26.09 -8.46 4.16
N GLY A 82 -26.55 -7.33 3.62
CA GLY A 82 -27.39 -6.36 4.33
C GLY A 82 -26.67 -5.66 5.49
N GLU A 83 -25.33 -5.59 5.45
CA GLU A 83 -24.54 -4.89 6.45
C GLU A 83 -24.41 -3.41 6.10
N ALA A 84 -24.24 -2.56 7.12
CA ALA A 84 -23.96 -1.14 6.93
C ALA A 84 -22.64 -0.92 6.16
N ASP A 85 -22.49 0.26 5.57
CA ASP A 85 -21.27 0.64 4.84
C ASP A 85 -20.04 0.70 5.77
N ILE A 86 -18.88 0.82 5.17
CA ILE A 86 -17.58 0.84 5.85
C ILE A 86 -17.50 2.02 6.83
N VAL A 87 -17.21 1.71 8.09
CA VAL A 87 -16.70 2.69 9.06
C VAL A 87 -15.18 2.68 9.01
N GLU A 88 -14.56 3.78 8.57
CA GLU A 88 -13.11 3.85 8.30
C GLU A 88 -12.27 3.50 9.54
N ASP A 89 -12.66 3.92 10.75
CA ASP A 89 -11.96 3.57 12.00
C ASP A 89 -11.97 2.07 12.31
N MET A 90 -12.91 1.33 11.72
CA MET A 90 -13.03 -0.12 11.87
C MET A 90 -12.37 -0.89 10.74
N LEU A 91 -11.81 -0.21 9.74
CA LEU A 91 -11.14 -0.81 8.60
C LEU A 91 -9.63 -0.88 8.85
N ARG A 92 -9.04 -2.04 8.52
CA ARG A 92 -7.58 -2.19 8.47
C ARG A 92 -7.16 -2.71 7.11
N ILE A 93 -6.31 -1.93 6.44
CA ILE A 93 -5.73 -2.27 5.15
C ILE A 93 -4.21 -2.15 5.24
N GLY A 94 -3.48 -3.14 4.72
CA GLY A 94 -2.03 -3.12 4.74
C GLY A 94 -1.39 -4.49 4.54
N PHE A 95 -0.14 -4.61 4.98
CA PHE A 95 0.75 -5.72 4.67
C PHE A 95 1.44 -6.24 5.92
N HIS A 96 1.59 -7.57 6.04
CA HIS A 96 2.48 -8.15 7.05
C HIS A 96 3.94 -7.83 6.77
N GLN A 97 4.69 -7.61 7.85
CA GLN A 97 6.15 -7.45 7.84
C GLN A 97 6.83 -8.65 8.48
N TRP A 98 8.12 -8.83 8.22
CA TRP A 98 8.90 -9.88 8.87
C TRP A 98 8.91 -9.66 10.39
N PRO A 99 8.72 -10.70 11.23
CA PRO A 99 8.66 -12.14 10.91
C PRO A 99 7.27 -12.73 10.63
N LEU A 100 6.20 -11.91 10.57
CA LEU A 100 4.83 -12.41 10.35
C LEU A 100 4.44 -12.57 8.88
N LEU A 101 5.33 -12.23 7.94
CA LEU A 101 5.15 -12.51 6.53
C LEU A 101 5.25 -14.02 6.25
N THR A 102 4.10 -14.70 6.19
CA THR A 102 3.99 -16.16 6.01
C THR A 102 4.04 -16.61 4.55
N VAL A 103 3.58 -15.77 3.62
CA VAL A 103 3.62 -16.04 2.18
C VAL A 103 4.42 -14.96 1.47
N LYS A 104 5.52 -15.35 0.82
CA LYS A 104 6.37 -14.44 0.03
C LYS A 104 5.79 -14.19 -1.35
N HIS A 105 4.61 -13.58 -1.37
CA HIS A 105 3.93 -13.11 -2.58
C HIS A 105 3.09 -11.90 -2.16
N LEU A 106 3.18 -10.78 -2.85
CA LEU A 106 2.56 -9.53 -2.44
C LEU A 106 1.03 -9.69 -2.38
N HIS A 107 0.52 -9.56 -1.15
CA HIS A 107 -0.88 -9.61 -0.82
C HIS A 107 -1.23 -8.50 0.18
N MET A 108 -2.26 -7.73 -0.13
CA MET A 108 -2.79 -6.70 0.76
C MET A 108 -3.96 -7.29 1.56
N HIS A 109 -3.91 -7.16 2.88
CA HIS A 109 -5.01 -7.54 3.76
C HIS A 109 -6.09 -6.47 3.74
N ILE A 110 -7.35 -6.88 3.62
CA ILE A 110 -8.55 -6.07 3.85
C ILE A 110 -9.31 -6.69 5.01
N LEU A 111 -9.31 -6.02 6.16
CA LEU A 111 -9.88 -6.53 7.42
C LEU A 111 -10.98 -5.60 7.93
N TYR A 112 -12.18 -6.13 8.16
CA TYR A 112 -13.31 -5.36 8.66
C TYR A 112 -14.35 -6.22 9.41
N PRO A 113 -14.98 -5.71 10.47
CA PRO A 113 -14.51 -4.61 11.32
C PRO A 113 -13.42 -5.11 12.27
N ILE A 114 -12.45 -4.27 12.65
CA ILE A 114 -11.40 -4.65 13.62
C ILE A 114 -11.97 -4.98 15.01
N SER A 115 -13.19 -4.55 15.32
CA SER A 115 -13.90 -4.92 16.57
C SER A 115 -14.24 -6.41 16.65
N SER A 116 -14.28 -7.11 15.50
CA SER A 116 -14.50 -8.56 15.44
C SER A 116 -13.23 -9.38 15.64
N MET A 117 -12.06 -8.74 15.75
CA MET A 117 -10.80 -9.43 15.97
C MET A 117 -10.61 -9.83 17.43
N ASN A 118 -9.88 -10.93 17.65
CA ASN A 118 -9.37 -11.26 18.98
C ASN A 118 -8.40 -10.17 19.47
N ILE A 119 -8.40 -9.89 20.78
CA ILE A 119 -7.61 -8.80 21.40
C ILE A 119 -6.12 -8.89 21.02
N ALA A 120 -5.51 -10.07 21.14
CA ALA A 120 -4.10 -10.27 20.78
C ALA A 120 -3.84 -9.98 19.30
N THR A 121 -4.69 -10.48 18.40
CA THR A 121 -4.59 -10.25 16.96
C THR A 121 -4.69 -8.76 16.61
N LYS A 122 -5.66 -8.05 17.20
CA LYS A 122 -5.88 -6.62 16.99
C LYS A 122 -4.72 -5.76 17.47
N HIS A 123 -4.19 -6.04 18.67
CA HIS A 123 -3.23 -5.17 19.35
C HIS A 123 -1.76 -5.58 19.17
N VAL A 124 -1.50 -6.78 18.63
CA VAL A 124 -0.13 -7.26 18.37
C VAL A 124 0.12 -7.44 16.87
N ILE A 125 -0.67 -8.29 16.21
CA ILE A 125 -0.39 -8.71 14.83
C ILE A 125 -0.73 -7.59 13.85
N TYR A 126 -1.95 -7.08 13.89
CA TYR A 126 -2.45 -6.09 12.92
C TYR A 126 -2.32 -4.65 13.41
N LYS A 127 -1.73 -4.41 14.58
CA LYS A 127 -1.42 -3.06 15.07
C LYS A 127 -0.40 -2.39 14.13
N PRO A 128 -0.58 -1.12 13.72
CA PRO A 128 0.39 -0.44 12.89
C PRO A 128 1.76 -0.41 13.57
N GLY A 129 2.80 -0.73 12.82
CA GLY A 129 4.18 -0.78 13.31
C GLY A 129 4.81 -2.12 12.99
N ARG A 130 5.56 -2.67 13.95
CA ARG A 130 6.55 -3.75 13.76
C ARG A 130 6.14 -4.91 12.83
N PHE A 131 4.89 -5.36 12.91
CA PHE A 131 4.43 -6.55 12.18
C PHE A 131 3.43 -6.26 11.07
N PHE A 132 2.84 -5.07 11.04
CA PHE A 132 1.83 -4.72 10.08
C PHE A 132 1.99 -3.27 9.65
N LYS A 133 2.17 -3.09 8.35
CA LYS A 133 2.34 -1.78 7.73
C LYS A 133 1.04 -1.36 7.05
N PRO A 134 0.36 -0.31 7.53
CA PRO A 134 -0.83 0.21 6.87
C PRO A 134 -0.53 0.67 5.44
N VAL A 135 -1.49 0.52 4.53
CA VAL A 135 -1.33 1.00 3.15
C VAL A 135 -1.12 2.51 3.09
N THR A 136 -1.72 3.27 4.00
CA THR A 136 -1.53 4.72 4.09
C THR A 136 -0.08 5.09 4.36
N GLU A 137 0.59 4.37 5.26
CA GLU A 137 2.02 4.55 5.56
C GLU A 137 2.88 4.20 4.34
N VAL A 138 2.59 3.09 3.66
CA VAL A 138 3.26 2.71 2.41
C VAL A 138 3.16 3.81 1.36
N LEU A 139 1.95 4.33 1.11
CA LEU A 139 1.71 5.35 0.09
C LEU A 139 2.42 6.67 0.41
N VAL A 140 2.46 7.07 1.69
CA VAL A 140 3.20 8.26 2.13
C VAL A 140 4.68 8.11 1.85
N GLU A 141 5.29 6.98 2.24
CA GLU A 141 6.70 6.73 1.99
C GLU A 141 7.05 6.71 0.50
N MET A 142 6.24 6.02 -0.32
CA MET A 142 6.44 6.00 -1.77
C MET A 142 6.34 7.41 -2.36
N GLN A 143 5.39 8.22 -1.90
CA GLN A 143 5.23 9.60 -2.36
C GLN A 143 6.44 10.46 -1.97
N GLU A 144 6.97 10.31 -0.76
CA GLU A 144 8.17 11.00 -0.33
C GLU A 144 9.41 10.59 -1.13
N GLU A 145 9.55 9.30 -1.45
CA GLU A 145 10.64 8.79 -2.29
C GLU A 145 10.58 9.37 -3.70
N LEU A 146 9.39 9.44 -4.31
CA LEU A 146 9.18 10.09 -5.61
C LEU A 146 9.56 11.58 -5.56
N LEU A 147 9.13 12.30 -4.53
CA LEU A 147 9.48 13.71 -4.36
C LEU A 147 10.99 13.92 -4.18
N LYS A 148 11.69 12.99 -3.49
CA LYS A 148 13.15 13.04 -3.34
C LYS A 148 13.87 12.77 -4.67
N SER A 149 13.39 11.83 -5.48
CA SER A 149 13.97 11.59 -6.82
C SER A 149 13.77 12.79 -7.75
N ASP A 150 12.59 13.42 -7.74
CA ASP A 150 12.32 14.58 -8.58
C ASP A 150 13.20 15.77 -8.20
N ASN A 151 13.35 16.02 -6.89
CA ASN A 151 14.18 17.09 -6.33
C ASN A 151 15.68 16.94 -6.58
N THR A 152 16.13 15.72 -6.89
CA THR A 152 17.55 15.39 -7.18
C THR A 152 17.83 15.17 -8.66
N SER A 153 16.80 15.30 -9.52
CA SER A 153 16.93 15.19 -10.97
C SER A 153 17.90 16.24 -11.56
N PRO A 154 18.53 15.96 -12.72
CA PRO A 154 19.41 16.93 -13.39
C PRO A 154 18.73 18.27 -13.65
N ALA A 155 17.46 18.26 -14.10
CA ALA A 155 16.67 19.46 -14.31
C ALA A 155 16.43 20.24 -13.01
N ALA A 156 16.07 19.56 -11.91
CA ALA A 156 15.89 20.21 -10.62
C ALA A 156 17.21 20.78 -10.05
N LYS A 157 18.34 20.09 -10.29
CA LYS A 157 19.68 20.59 -9.93
C LYS A 157 20.06 21.82 -10.74
N GLU A 158 19.75 21.82 -12.03
CA GLU A 158 20.01 22.95 -12.92
C GLU A 158 19.14 24.16 -12.55
N MET A 159 17.84 23.97 -12.29
CA MET A 159 16.96 25.03 -11.79
C MET A 159 17.45 25.61 -10.45
N LYS A 160 17.89 24.76 -9.50
CA LYS A 160 18.47 25.21 -8.22
C LYS A 160 19.77 25.99 -8.42
N ALA A 161 20.62 25.56 -9.35
CA ALA A 161 21.86 26.25 -9.68
C ALA A 161 21.60 27.62 -10.33
N GLN A 162 20.67 27.69 -11.28
CA GLN A 162 20.25 28.94 -11.92
C GLN A 162 19.62 29.91 -10.91
N HIS A 163 18.71 29.43 -10.06
CA HIS A 163 18.09 30.27 -9.04
C HIS A 163 19.10 30.82 -8.03
N LYS A 164 20.09 30.01 -7.61
CA LYS A 164 21.18 30.47 -6.74
C LYS A 164 22.11 31.47 -7.45
N ALA A 165 22.35 31.30 -8.75
CA ALA A 165 23.15 32.22 -9.54
C ALA A 165 22.44 33.56 -9.81
N SER A 166 21.10 33.57 -9.86
CA SER A 166 20.28 34.77 -10.07
C SER A 166 20.04 35.59 -8.80
N ILE A 167 20.37 35.07 -7.61
CA ILE A 167 20.26 35.81 -6.35
C ILE A 167 21.60 36.48 -6.07
N ASN A 168 21.67 37.82 -6.21
CA ASN A 168 22.83 38.58 -5.78
C ASN A 168 22.84 38.68 -4.24
N PRO A 169 23.86 38.13 -3.55
CA PRO A 169 23.93 38.17 -2.09
C PRO A 169 23.96 39.59 -1.52
N ALA A 170 24.46 40.58 -2.28
CA ALA A 170 24.52 41.98 -1.88
C ALA A 170 23.12 42.63 -1.91
N GLU A 171 22.35 42.44 -3.01
CA GLU A 171 20.97 42.95 -3.12
C GLU A 171 20.04 42.31 -2.09
N LEU A 172 20.24 41.02 -1.78
CA LEU A 172 19.48 40.33 -0.73
C LEU A 172 19.81 40.88 0.67
N ALA A 173 21.08 41.19 0.94
CA ALA A 173 21.52 41.79 2.20
C ALA A 173 21.00 43.23 2.36
N GLU A 174 20.95 44.01 1.29
CA GLU A 174 20.35 45.35 1.28
C GLU A 174 18.83 45.28 1.52
N ALA A 175 18.12 44.35 0.86
CA ALA A 175 16.68 44.16 1.06
C ALA A 175 16.30 43.72 2.49
N ILE A 176 17.18 42.99 3.18
CA ILE A 176 16.96 42.52 4.56
C ILE A 176 17.33 43.60 5.59
N THR A 177 18.32 44.45 5.30
CA THR A 177 18.82 45.45 6.26
C THR A 177 18.06 46.78 6.24
N GLY A 178 17.14 46.98 5.29
CA GLY A 178 16.15 48.07 5.34
C GLY A 178 16.77 49.43 5.59
N LYS A 179 17.83 49.77 4.85
CA LYS A 179 18.39 51.14 4.87
C LYS A 179 17.75 51.95 3.74
N ASP A 180 16.74 52.73 4.13
CA ASP A 180 16.46 54.02 3.48
C ASP A 180 17.57 55.03 3.85
#